data_AF-A0A2J7QXW8-F1
#
_entry.id   AF-A0A2J7QXW8-F1
#
_cell.length_a   1.000
_cell.length_b   1.000
_cell.length_c   1.000
_cell.angle_alpha   90.00
_cell.angle_beta   90.00
_cell.angle_gamma   90.00
#
_symmetry.space_group_name_H-M   'P 1'
#
loop_
_entity.id
_entity.type
_entity.pdbx_description
1 polymer ?
#
loop_
_entity_poly.entity_id
_entity_poly.type
_entity_poly.pdbx_seq_one_letter_code
_entity_poly.pdbx_strand_id
1 'polypeptide(L)'
;MCFDSLHCLFCNKLFKNQTVLKEHMRKKQHKKINPKDTEFDKFYIINYLEMGKNWRQVKNEPDDDDDDDELSNAENSDRRVSVGNWSDWEEDEDKVENPVVCLFCERSSSFDEIQSHMNNAHGFDFTRISVDMDFYHQVKLVNYVRRQVYMGHCPYCDKILPNRRELLEHMSMESHFIVPQMQLWDQPEYFFPTYENDSFLCHLNDHQDDMAELHLSKKM
;
A
#
# COMPACT_ATOMS: atom_id res chain seq x y z
N MET A 1 24.62 15.66 3.79
CA MET A 1 25.74 16.18 2.99
C MET A 1 25.14 16.96 1.83
N CYS A 2 25.49 18.24 1.68
CA CYS A 2 24.96 19.09 0.61
C CYS A 2 25.33 18.55 -0.78
N PHE A 3 24.34 18.36 -1.66
CA PHE A 3 24.52 18.08 -3.09
C PHE A 3 24.87 19.37 -3.87
N ASP A 4 25.85 20.13 -3.40
CA ASP A 4 26.24 21.42 -4.02
C ASP A 4 27.30 21.25 -5.14
N SER A 5 27.76 20.03 -5.41
CA SER A 5 28.76 19.77 -6.45
C SER A 5 28.09 19.31 -7.75
N LEU A 6 28.03 20.21 -8.75
CA LEU A 6 27.58 19.92 -10.11
C LEU A 6 28.61 19.03 -10.84
N HIS A 7 28.63 17.73 -10.52
CA HIS A 7 29.54 16.76 -11.14
C HIS A 7 28.80 15.66 -11.91
N CYS A 8 29.48 15.07 -12.89
CA CYS A 8 28.94 13.95 -13.65
C CYS A 8 29.17 12.64 -12.90
N LEU A 9 28.08 11.93 -12.54
CA LEU A 9 28.11 10.66 -11.79
C LEU A 9 28.76 9.49 -12.53
N PHE A 10 29.11 9.66 -13.81
CA PHE A 10 29.82 8.64 -14.59
C PHE A 10 31.34 8.85 -14.61
N CYS A 11 31.78 10.11 -14.67
CA CYS A 11 33.20 10.44 -14.86
C CYS A 11 33.79 11.34 -13.76
N ASN A 12 32.98 11.69 -12.77
CA ASN A 12 33.29 12.53 -11.61
C ASN A 12 33.89 13.91 -11.92
N LYS A 13 33.69 14.42 -13.15
CA LYS A 13 34.10 15.77 -13.55
C LYS A 13 33.15 16.82 -12.97
N LEU A 14 33.72 17.90 -12.41
CA LEU A 14 32.99 19.06 -11.91
C LEU A 14 32.70 20.05 -13.04
N PHE A 15 31.51 20.65 -12.99
CA PHE A 15 31.03 21.63 -13.95
C PHE A 15 30.58 22.89 -13.22
N LYS A 16 30.70 24.02 -13.90
CA LYS A 16 30.36 25.32 -13.34
C LYS A 16 28.84 25.51 -13.22
N ASN A 17 28.09 25.05 -14.24
CA ASN A 17 26.64 25.24 -14.34
C ASN A 17 25.94 23.93 -14.78
N GLN A 18 24.69 23.77 -14.37
CA GLN A 18 23.86 22.59 -14.67
C GLN A 18 23.65 22.37 -16.18
N THR A 19 23.59 23.45 -16.97
CA THR A 19 23.44 23.40 -18.44
C THR A 19 24.64 22.72 -19.11
N VAL A 20 25.85 23.04 -18.67
CA VAL A 20 27.10 22.45 -19.19
C VAL A 20 27.23 20.99 -18.77
N LEU A 21 26.80 20.64 -17.56
CA LEU A 21 26.74 19.26 -17.09
C LEU A 21 25.76 18.41 -17.92
N LYS A 22 24.53 18.90 -18.14
CA LYS A 22 23.53 18.21 -18.98
C LYS A 22 24.03 18.03 -20.41
N GLU A 23 24.65 19.06 -20.98
CA GLU A 23 25.22 18.97 -22.32
C GLU A 23 26.40 17.98 -22.39
N HIS A 24 27.24 17.93 -21.35
CA HIS A 24 28.31 16.94 -21.22
C HIS A 24 27.75 15.52 -21.17
N MET A 25 26.76 15.26 -20.30
CA MET A 25 26.14 13.93 -20.16
C MET A 25 25.47 13.49 -21.46
N ARG A 26 24.81 14.41 -22.17
CA ARG A 26 24.20 14.15 -23.48
C ARG A 26 25.25 13.85 -24.56
N LYS A 27 26.27 14.71 -24.71
CA LYS A 27 27.30 14.56 -25.77
C LYS A 27 28.18 13.33 -25.55
N LYS A 28 28.48 12.97 -24.30
CA LYS A 28 29.33 11.83 -23.94
C LYS A 28 28.53 10.56 -23.61
N GLN A 29 27.20 10.60 -23.71
CA GLN A 29 26.30 9.49 -23.38
C GLN A 29 26.54 8.91 -21.97
N HIS A 30 26.85 9.78 -21.01
CA HIS A 30 27.01 9.41 -19.59
C HIS A 30 25.63 9.27 -18.93
N LYS A 31 24.88 8.26 -19.37
CA LYS A 31 23.52 7.96 -18.91
C LYS A 31 23.48 7.03 -17.69
N LYS A 32 24.60 6.40 -17.35
CA LYS A 32 24.72 5.44 -16.24
C LYS A 32 25.55 6.04 -15.12
N ILE A 33 25.42 5.51 -13.92
CA ILE A 33 26.35 5.76 -12.83
C ILE A 33 27.67 5.06 -13.18
N ASN A 34 28.79 5.62 -12.73
CA ASN A 34 30.11 5.04 -12.96
C ASN A 34 30.14 3.57 -12.51
N PRO A 35 30.31 2.59 -13.42
CA PRO A 35 30.28 1.17 -13.08
C PRO A 35 31.43 0.73 -12.19
N LYS A 36 32.44 1.58 -11.95
CA LYS A 36 33.55 1.29 -11.06
C LYS A 36 33.33 1.83 -9.65
N ASP A 37 32.40 2.76 -9.48
CA ASP A 37 32.08 3.35 -8.20
C ASP A 37 31.20 2.41 -7.38
N THR A 38 31.73 1.90 -6.28
CA THR A 38 31.02 0.97 -5.39
C THR A 38 30.18 1.70 -4.34
N GLU A 39 30.28 3.03 -4.22
CA GLU A 39 29.49 3.79 -3.26
C GLU A 39 27.98 3.69 -3.55
N PHE A 40 27.63 3.55 -4.83
CA PHE A 40 26.26 3.43 -5.30
C PHE A 40 25.72 2.00 -5.27
N ASP A 41 26.57 0.99 -5.05
CA ASP A 41 26.16 -0.42 -5.03
C ASP A 41 25.07 -0.66 -3.96
N LYS A 42 25.10 0.06 -2.83
CA LYS A 42 24.08 -0.03 -1.76
C LYS A 42 22.65 0.35 -2.18
N PHE A 43 22.48 0.99 -3.34
CA PHE A 43 21.16 1.38 -3.84
C PHE A 43 20.60 0.42 -4.90
N TYR A 44 21.35 -0.60 -5.30
CA TYR A 44 20.86 -1.63 -6.21
C TYR A 44 20.16 -2.72 -5.41
N ILE A 45 18.83 -2.81 -5.54
CA ILE A 45 18.00 -3.85 -4.88
C ILE A 45 18.53 -5.26 -5.19
N ILE A 46 19.06 -5.48 -6.39
CA ILE A 46 19.65 -6.75 -6.85
C ILE A 46 20.74 -7.27 -5.89
N ASN A 47 21.50 -6.39 -5.23
CA ASN A 47 22.53 -6.79 -4.25
C ASN A 47 21.97 -7.40 -2.97
N TYR A 48 20.66 -7.28 -2.75
CA TYR A 48 19.97 -7.78 -1.56
C TYR A 48 19.06 -8.98 -1.88
N LEU A 49 18.92 -9.35 -3.17
CA LEU A 49 18.12 -10.49 -3.61
C LEU A 49 18.89 -11.82 -3.45
N GLU A 50 20.20 -11.83 -3.74
CA GLU A 50 21.05 -13.01 -3.60
C GLU A 50 22.26 -12.72 -2.70
N MET A 51 22.31 -13.35 -1.53
CA MET A 51 23.40 -13.16 -0.57
C MET A 51 24.74 -13.58 -1.20
N GLY A 52 25.61 -12.59 -1.46
CA GLY A 52 26.94 -12.82 -2.02
C GLY A 52 27.10 -12.51 -3.50
N LYS A 53 26.03 -12.12 -4.21
CA LYS A 53 26.14 -11.59 -5.58
C LYS A 53 25.94 -10.08 -5.61
N ASN A 54 26.77 -9.40 -6.40
CA ASN A 54 26.65 -7.98 -6.68
C ASN A 54 26.03 -7.78 -8.08
N TRP A 55 25.38 -6.65 -8.34
CA TRP A 55 24.68 -6.30 -9.58
C TRP A 55 25.61 -6.41 -10.80
N ARG A 56 26.92 -6.23 -10.59
CA ARG A 56 27.95 -6.41 -11.63
C ARG A 56 28.12 -7.87 -12.05
N GLN A 57 27.95 -8.82 -11.11
CA GLN A 57 28.05 -10.25 -11.37
C GLN A 57 26.79 -10.74 -12.07
N VAL A 58 25.61 -10.35 -11.57
CA VAL A 58 24.31 -10.68 -12.20
C VAL A 58 24.23 -10.19 -13.65
N LYS A 59 24.77 -9.01 -13.96
CA LYS A 59 24.78 -8.49 -15.35
C LYS A 59 25.71 -9.27 -16.30
N ASN A 60 26.72 -9.95 -15.77
CA ASN A 60 27.72 -10.66 -16.57
C ASN A 60 27.46 -12.18 -16.61
N GLU A 61 26.41 -12.66 -15.96
CA GLU A 61 25.95 -14.03 -16.14
C GLU A 61 25.42 -14.16 -17.58
N PRO A 62 25.83 -15.20 -18.34
CA PRO A 62 25.21 -15.49 -19.63
C PRO A 62 23.74 -15.83 -19.38
N ASP A 63 22.84 -15.20 -20.13
CA ASP A 63 21.43 -15.58 -20.17
C ASP A 63 21.37 -17.03 -20.72
N ASP A 64 21.24 -18.03 -19.83
CA ASP A 64 21.09 -19.45 -20.17
C ASP A 64 19.63 -19.77 -20.59
N ASP A 65 18.90 -18.79 -21.13
CA ASP A 65 17.60 -19.00 -21.78
C ASP A 65 17.80 -19.07 -23.29
N ASP A 66 18.38 -20.19 -23.72
CA ASP A 66 18.41 -20.63 -25.12
C ASP A 66 17.15 -21.49 -25.37
N ASP A 67 16.05 -20.84 -25.80
CA ASP A 67 15.00 -21.51 -26.57
C ASP A 67 14.41 -20.53 -27.61
N ASP A 68 14.93 -20.69 -28.83
CA ASP A 68 14.34 -20.46 -30.16
C ASP A 68 13.56 -19.16 -30.44
N ASP A 69 14.15 -18.24 -31.23
CA ASP A 69 13.65 -18.04 -32.60
C ASP A 69 14.62 -17.19 -33.46
N GLU A 70 14.86 -17.71 -34.65
CA GLU A 70 15.88 -17.33 -35.61
C GLU A 70 15.44 -16.12 -36.44
N LEU A 71 16.00 -14.90 -36.24
CA LEU A 71 16.05 -13.90 -37.31
C LEU A 71 17.33 -13.05 -37.30
N SER A 72 17.97 -13.11 -38.46
CA SER A 72 19.22 -12.55 -38.88
C SER A 72 19.33 -11.02 -38.86
N ASN A 73 20.55 -10.58 -38.55
CA ASN A 73 21.29 -9.46 -39.15
C ASN A 73 20.79 -8.01 -39.10
N ALA A 74 21.78 -7.20 -38.74
CA ALA A 74 22.04 -5.84 -39.17
C ALA A 74 21.31 -4.71 -38.42
N GLU A 75 22.12 -4.10 -37.55
CA GLU A 75 22.26 -2.65 -37.41
C GLU A 75 21.05 -1.88 -36.85
N ASN A 76 21.34 -1.21 -35.73
CA ASN A 76 20.58 -0.09 -35.20
C ASN A 76 19.24 -0.47 -34.53
N SER A 77 19.31 -0.98 -33.31
CA SER A 77 18.23 -0.73 -32.36
C SER A 77 18.79 -0.21 -31.05
N ASP A 78 18.48 1.06 -30.80
CA ASP A 78 18.05 1.57 -29.51
C ASP A 78 17.03 0.56 -28.92
N ARG A 79 17.52 -0.56 -28.36
CA ARG A 79 16.75 -1.38 -27.42
C ARG A 79 16.61 -0.52 -26.18
N ARG A 80 15.67 0.41 -26.27
CA ARG A 80 14.87 0.86 -25.15
C ARG A 80 14.52 -0.43 -24.42
N VAL A 81 15.17 -0.68 -23.29
CA VAL A 81 14.45 -1.27 -22.17
C VAL A 81 13.21 -0.40 -22.11
N SER A 82 12.08 -0.96 -22.54
CA SER A 82 10.79 -0.35 -22.30
C SER A 82 10.79 -0.18 -20.80
N VAL A 83 11.12 1.03 -20.34
CA VAL A 83 10.77 1.46 -19.00
C VAL A 83 9.28 1.30 -19.06
N GLY A 84 8.81 0.20 -18.45
CA GLY A 84 7.46 -0.32 -18.60
C GLY A 84 6.53 0.87 -18.62
N ASN A 85 5.64 0.90 -19.59
CA ASN A 85 4.57 1.86 -19.62
C ASN A 85 3.89 1.80 -18.23
N TRP A 86 4.26 2.68 -17.30
CA TRP A 86 3.68 2.74 -15.94
C TRP A 86 2.18 3.07 -16.02
N SER A 87 1.69 3.37 -17.22
CA SER A 87 0.30 3.55 -17.63
C SER A 87 -0.48 2.24 -17.82
N ASP A 88 0.14 1.05 -17.74
CA ASP A 88 -0.55 -0.25 -17.85
C ASP A 88 -1.10 -0.75 -16.50
N TRP A 89 -1.02 0.07 -15.46
CA TRP A 89 -1.88 -0.05 -14.27
C TRP A 89 -3.20 0.69 -14.51
N GLU A 90 -3.77 0.60 -15.71
CA GLU A 90 -5.21 0.79 -15.83
C GLU A 90 -5.82 -0.23 -14.88
N GLU A 91 -6.29 0.24 -13.73
CA GLU A 91 -7.17 -0.57 -12.90
C GLU A 91 -8.32 -0.92 -13.82
N ASP A 92 -8.36 -2.18 -14.27
CA ASP A 92 -9.48 -2.71 -15.04
C ASP A 92 -10.75 -2.17 -14.38
N GLU A 93 -11.47 -1.26 -15.04
CA GLU A 93 -12.73 -0.68 -14.56
C GLU A 93 -13.81 -1.79 -14.40
N ASP A 94 -13.48 -3.01 -14.82
CA ASP A 94 -14.21 -4.27 -14.65
C ASP A 94 -13.83 -5.05 -13.36
N LYS A 95 -13.03 -4.49 -12.44
CA LYS A 95 -12.80 -5.10 -11.12
C LYS A 95 -14.12 -5.22 -10.38
N VAL A 96 -14.66 -6.44 -10.33
CA VAL A 96 -15.73 -6.82 -9.41
C VAL A 96 -15.31 -6.35 -8.01
N GLU A 97 -15.97 -5.31 -7.52
CA GLU A 97 -15.72 -4.80 -6.17
C GLU A 97 -15.86 -5.97 -5.19
N ASN A 98 -14.80 -6.25 -4.44
CA ASN A 98 -14.85 -7.31 -3.45
C ASN A 98 -15.92 -6.94 -2.41
N PRO A 99 -16.87 -7.84 -2.11
CA PRO A 99 -17.96 -7.51 -1.23
C PRO A 99 -17.43 -7.19 0.17
N VAL A 100 -17.92 -6.11 0.73
CA VAL A 100 -17.63 -5.68 2.10
C VAL A 100 -18.31 -6.65 3.06
N VAL A 101 -17.58 -7.14 4.06
CA VAL A 101 -18.13 -8.03 5.10
C VAL A 101 -18.46 -7.22 6.36
N CYS A 102 -19.61 -7.51 6.98
CA CYS A 102 -20.00 -6.94 8.26
C CYS A 102 -18.95 -7.20 9.35
N LEU A 103 -18.77 -6.25 10.29
CA LEU A 103 -17.81 -6.39 11.39
C LEU A 103 -18.19 -7.50 12.38
N PHE A 104 -19.48 -7.79 12.51
CA PHE A 104 -20.00 -8.70 13.54
C PHE A 104 -20.50 -10.02 12.98
N CYS A 105 -21.18 -10.03 11.82
CA CYS A 105 -21.81 -11.22 11.24
C CYS A 105 -21.29 -11.55 9.83
N GLU A 106 -21.75 -12.65 9.22
CA GLU A 106 -21.24 -13.18 7.94
C GLU A 106 -21.84 -12.49 6.72
N ARG A 107 -22.68 -11.47 6.92
CA ARG A 107 -23.31 -10.74 5.81
C ARG A 107 -22.25 -9.97 5.03
N SER A 108 -22.28 -10.12 3.72
CA SER A 108 -21.44 -9.37 2.79
C SER A 108 -22.27 -8.72 1.69
N SER A 109 -21.90 -7.49 1.29
CA SER A 109 -22.54 -6.74 0.20
C SER A 109 -21.70 -5.48 -0.15
N SER A 110 -22.28 -4.49 -0.83
CA SER A 110 -21.69 -3.16 -0.97
C SER A 110 -21.54 -2.47 0.40
N PHE A 111 -20.66 -1.47 0.46
CA PHE A 111 -20.38 -0.73 1.70
C PHE A 111 -21.64 -0.10 2.30
N ASP A 112 -22.45 0.60 1.49
CA ASP A 112 -23.69 1.27 1.92
C ASP A 112 -24.71 0.29 2.53
N GLU A 113 -24.85 -0.88 1.91
CA GLU A 113 -25.75 -1.92 2.41
C GLU A 113 -25.25 -2.53 3.72
N ILE A 114 -23.93 -2.71 3.87
CA ILE A 114 -23.33 -3.21 5.11
C ILE A 114 -23.43 -2.18 6.22
N GLN A 115 -23.22 -0.90 5.92
CA GLN A 115 -23.41 0.18 6.88
C GLN A 115 -24.87 0.23 7.37
N SER A 116 -25.83 0.16 6.46
CA SER A 116 -27.26 0.08 6.78
C SER A 116 -27.59 -1.18 7.59
N HIS A 117 -26.98 -2.31 7.25
CA HIS A 117 -27.16 -3.57 7.97
C HIS A 117 -26.60 -3.49 9.40
N MET A 118 -25.40 -2.95 9.62
CA MET A 118 -24.83 -2.78 10.95
C MET A 118 -25.70 -1.88 11.82
N ASN A 119 -26.25 -0.80 11.26
CA ASN A 119 -27.16 0.07 11.99
C ASN A 119 -28.48 -0.64 12.35
N ASN A 120 -29.11 -1.34 11.39
CA ASN A 120 -30.44 -1.93 11.60
C ASN A 120 -30.41 -3.25 12.40
N ALA A 121 -29.42 -4.12 12.15
CA ALA A 121 -29.36 -5.45 12.75
C ALA A 121 -28.53 -5.48 14.04
N HIS A 122 -27.53 -4.58 14.15
CA HIS A 122 -26.62 -4.55 15.29
C HIS A 122 -26.74 -3.25 16.10
N GLY A 123 -27.49 -2.24 15.65
CA GLY A 123 -27.54 -0.94 16.33
C GLY A 123 -26.20 -0.20 16.29
N PHE A 124 -25.29 -0.61 15.41
CA PHE A 124 -23.93 -0.09 15.32
C PHE A 124 -23.81 0.87 14.14
N ASP A 125 -23.84 2.16 14.43
CA ASP A 125 -23.70 3.23 13.44
C ASP A 125 -22.23 3.67 13.32
N PHE A 126 -21.49 3.00 12.43
CA PHE A 126 -20.07 3.26 12.24
C PHE A 126 -19.78 4.71 11.84
N THR A 127 -20.58 5.30 10.96
CA THR A 127 -20.37 6.67 10.47
C THR A 127 -20.53 7.70 11.58
N ARG A 128 -21.49 7.51 12.49
CA ARG A 128 -21.62 8.40 13.65
C ARG A 128 -20.48 8.24 14.65
N ILE A 129 -19.97 7.02 14.79
CA ILE A 129 -18.86 6.69 15.67
C ILE A 129 -17.54 7.27 15.13
N SER A 130 -17.32 7.22 13.81
CA SER A 130 -16.07 7.62 13.17
C SER A 130 -15.90 9.11 12.96
N VAL A 131 -16.91 9.95 13.27
CA VAL A 131 -16.83 11.42 13.10
C VAL A 131 -15.64 12.04 13.82
N ASP A 132 -15.37 11.61 15.05
CA ASP A 132 -14.30 12.18 15.88
C ASP A 132 -13.00 11.35 15.85
N MET A 133 -12.90 10.36 14.94
CA MET A 133 -11.74 9.47 14.82
C MET A 133 -10.94 9.77 13.56
N ASP A 134 -9.62 9.90 13.71
CA ASP A 134 -8.76 9.91 12.52
C ASP A 134 -8.78 8.55 11.79
N PHE A 135 -8.32 8.55 10.55
CA PHE A 135 -8.28 7.36 9.70
C PHE A 135 -7.62 6.16 10.39
N TYR A 136 -6.52 6.37 11.10
CA TYR A 136 -5.78 5.27 11.74
C TYR A 136 -6.51 4.70 12.95
N HIS A 137 -7.18 5.53 13.74
CA HIS A 137 -8.05 5.06 14.83
C HIS A 137 -9.22 4.24 14.26
N GLN A 138 -9.81 4.66 13.14
CA GLN A 138 -10.84 3.87 12.45
C GLN A 138 -10.32 2.48 12.04
N VAL A 139 -9.14 2.43 11.40
CA VAL A 139 -8.48 1.16 11.01
C VAL A 139 -8.27 0.25 12.22
N LYS A 140 -7.69 0.79 13.30
CA LYS A 140 -7.42 0.02 14.52
C LYS A 140 -8.70 -0.53 15.16
N LEU A 141 -9.76 0.28 15.24
CA LEU A 141 -11.05 -0.14 15.79
C LEU A 141 -11.65 -1.29 14.98
N VAL A 142 -11.68 -1.14 13.64
CA VAL A 142 -12.21 -2.17 12.73
C VAL A 142 -11.44 -3.49 12.90
N ASN A 143 -10.12 -3.42 12.89
CA ASN A 143 -9.26 -4.60 13.07
C ASN A 143 -9.43 -5.22 14.45
N TYR A 144 -9.53 -4.42 15.51
CA TYR A 144 -9.81 -4.93 16.84
C TYR A 144 -11.12 -5.71 16.88
N VAL A 145 -12.23 -5.11 16.43
CA VAL A 145 -13.55 -5.75 16.47
C VAL A 145 -13.53 -7.05 15.69
N ARG A 146 -12.96 -7.04 14.48
CA ARG A 146 -12.85 -8.25 13.63
C ARG A 146 -12.01 -9.34 14.27
N ARG A 147 -10.89 -8.98 14.90
CA ARG A 147 -10.04 -9.93 15.61
C ARG A 147 -10.75 -10.55 16.81
N GLN A 148 -11.45 -9.75 17.60
CA GLN A 148 -12.22 -10.27 18.74
C GLN A 148 -13.33 -11.21 18.29
N VAL A 149 -14.09 -10.80 17.27
CA VAL A 149 -15.16 -11.61 16.69
C VAL A 149 -14.63 -12.92 16.09
N TYR A 150 -13.47 -12.88 15.42
CA TYR A 150 -12.81 -14.07 14.88
C TYR A 150 -12.36 -15.03 15.99
N MET A 151 -11.84 -14.51 17.10
CA MET A 151 -11.43 -15.31 18.27
C MET A 151 -12.61 -15.81 19.13
N GLY A 152 -13.84 -15.40 18.83
CA GLY A 152 -15.02 -15.75 19.63
C GLY A 152 -15.13 -14.94 20.93
N HIS A 153 -14.47 -13.80 21.01
CA HIS A 153 -14.49 -12.91 22.18
C HIS A 153 -15.45 -11.75 21.95
N CYS A 154 -16.17 -11.34 23.00
CA CYS A 154 -16.95 -10.12 22.96
C CYS A 154 -16.02 -8.89 22.89
N PRO A 155 -16.12 -8.03 21.86
CA PRO A 155 -15.28 -6.84 21.75
C PRO A 155 -15.42 -5.87 22.93
N TYR A 156 -16.54 -5.89 23.64
CA TYR A 156 -16.82 -4.93 24.72
C TYR A 156 -16.43 -5.46 26.11
N CYS A 157 -16.83 -6.69 26.45
CA CYS A 157 -16.64 -7.26 27.80
C CYS A 157 -15.59 -8.38 27.88
N ASP A 158 -14.95 -8.72 26.75
CA ASP A 158 -13.91 -9.75 26.64
C ASP A 158 -14.35 -11.17 27.07
N LYS A 159 -15.67 -11.41 27.14
CA LYS A 159 -16.22 -12.73 27.42
C LYS A 159 -15.92 -13.65 26.23
N ILE A 160 -15.36 -14.82 26.52
CA ILE A 160 -15.07 -15.86 25.53
C ILE A 160 -16.31 -16.73 25.36
N LEU A 161 -16.76 -16.89 24.12
CA LEU A 161 -17.90 -17.72 23.75
C LEU A 161 -17.45 -18.85 22.82
N PRO A 162 -18.06 -20.04 22.92
CA PRO A 162 -17.57 -21.22 22.21
C PRO A 162 -17.83 -21.19 20.71
N ASN A 163 -18.82 -20.41 20.25
CA ASN A 163 -19.13 -20.28 18.83
C ASN A 163 -19.69 -18.89 18.51
N ARG A 164 -19.63 -18.55 17.22
CA ARG A 164 -20.06 -17.27 16.66
C ARG A 164 -21.53 -16.94 16.89
N ARG A 165 -22.41 -17.97 16.87
CA ARG A 165 -23.84 -17.78 17.13
C ARG A 165 -24.07 -17.32 18.58
N GLU A 166 -23.45 -17.98 19.55
CA GLU A 166 -23.54 -17.60 20.96
C GLU A 166 -22.92 -16.24 21.24
N LEU A 167 -21.83 -15.88 20.54
CA LEU A 167 -21.26 -14.54 20.59
C LEU A 167 -22.27 -13.47 20.14
N LEU A 168 -22.92 -13.67 18.99
CA LEU A 168 -23.92 -12.75 18.46
C LEU A 168 -25.17 -12.67 19.36
N GLU A 169 -25.65 -13.79 19.88
CA GLU A 169 -26.75 -13.85 20.85
C GLU A 169 -26.38 -13.05 22.12
N HIS A 170 -25.20 -13.28 22.69
CA HIS A 170 -24.70 -12.54 23.85
C HIS A 170 -24.63 -11.03 23.58
N MET A 171 -24.07 -10.62 22.44
CA MET A 171 -23.96 -9.20 22.09
C MET A 171 -25.33 -8.55 21.89
N SER A 172 -26.30 -9.30 21.36
CA SER A 172 -27.67 -8.83 21.17
C SER A 172 -28.42 -8.70 22.49
N MET A 173 -28.29 -9.69 23.38
CA MET A 173 -28.97 -9.71 24.68
C MET A 173 -28.42 -8.67 25.66
N GLU A 174 -27.10 -8.49 25.68
CA GLU A 174 -26.41 -7.56 26.60
C GLU A 174 -26.17 -6.17 25.97
N SER A 175 -26.60 -5.96 24.72
CA SER A 175 -26.40 -4.70 23.98
C SER A 175 -24.93 -4.29 23.85
N HIS A 176 -24.06 -5.25 23.56
CA HIS A 176 -22.61 -5.07 23.43
C HIS A 176 -22.14 -4.71 22.00
N PHE A 177 -23.04 -4.33 21.10
CA PHE A 177 -22.70 -3.75 19.80
C PHE A 177 -22.33 -2.26 19.93
N ILE A 178 -21.35 -1.97 20.78
CA ILE A 178 -20.88 -0.62 21.09
C ILE A 178 -19.35 -0.55 20.98
N VAL A 179 -18.83 0.66 20.88
CA VAL A 179 -17.39 0.89 20.80
C VAL A 179 -16.73 0.51 22.13
N PRO A 180 -15.73 -0.38 22.12
CA PRO A 180 -14.96 -0.73 23.32
C PRO A 180 -14.11 0.44 23.81
N GLN A 181 -13.59 0.33 25.03
CA GLN A 181 -12.68 1.34 25.58
C GLN A 181 -11.43 1.51 24.70
N MET A 182 -11.06 2.75 24.42
CA MET A 182 -9.98 3.10 23.48
C MET A 182 -8.66 2.37 23.77
N GLN A 183 -8.33 2.16 25.04
CA GLN A 183 -7.10 1.49 25.46
C GLN A 183 -7.00 0.04 24.97
N LEU A 184 -8.13 -0.62 24.68
CA LEU A 184 -8.15 -2.01 24.22
C LEU A 184 -7.76 -2.14 22.75
N TRP A 185 -8.10 -1.14 21.93
CA TRP A 185 -7.96 -1.19 20.47
C TRP A 185 -6.96 -0.18 19.91
N ASP A 186 -6.62 0.88 20.63
CA ASP A 186 -5.55 1.81 20.24
C ASP A 186 -4.16 1.23 20.57
N GLN A 187 -3.86 0.07 19.97
CA GLN A 187 -2.56 -0.58 20.07
C GLN A 187 -1.94 -0.71 18.68
N PRO A 188 -0.59 -0.65 18.55
CA PRO A 188 0.10 -0.77 17.26
C PRO A 188 -0.20 -2.07 16.51
N GLU A 189 -0.54 -3.13 17.22
CA GLU A 189 -0.84 -4.44 16.65
C GLU A 189 -2.05 -4.41 15.70
N TYR A 190 -2.97 -3.46 15.90
CA TYR A 190 -4.19 -3.32 15.08
C TYR A 190 -4.01 -2.46 13.83
N PHE A 191 -2.78 -2.02 13.54
CA PHE A 191 -2.44 -1.48 12.21
C PHE A 191 -2.46 -2.54 11.12
N PHE A 192 -2.20 -3.80 11.50
CA PHE A 192 -2.18 -4.90 10.55
C PHE A 192 -3.61 -5.43 10.34
N PRO A 193 -4.09 -5.51 9.09
CA PRO A 193 -5.40 -6.05 8.78
C PRO A 193 -5.60 -7.45 9.38
N THR A 194 -6.77 -7.68 9.97
CA THR A 194 -7.11 -9.03 10.46
C THR A 194 -7.42 -9.99 9.31
N TYR A 195 -7.97 -9.47 8.21
CA TYR A 195 -8.27 -10.22 7.00
C TYR A 195 -7.40 -9.74 5.85
N GLU A 196 -7.00 -10.66 4.98
CA GLU A 196 -6.39 -10.31 3.71
C GLU A 196 -7.42 -9.63 2.80
N ASN A 197 -7.00 -8.59 2.06
CA ASN A 197 -7.84 -7.85 1.12
C ASN A 197 -9.15 -7.32 1.73
N ASP A 198 -9.03 -6.70 2.91
CA ASP A 198 -10.15 -6.17 3.67
C ASP A 198 -10.84 -5.00 2.95
N SER A 199 -11.91 -5.30 2.21
CA SER A 199 -12.70 -4.31 1.46
C SER A 199 -13.32 -3.24 2.36
N PHE A 200 -13.61 -3.53 3.64
CA PHE A 200 -14.18 -2.52 4.55
C PHE A 200 -13.18 -1.40 4.83
N LEU A 201 -11.89 -1.73 5.00
CA LEU A 201 -10.85 -0.74 5.27
C LEU A 201 -10.65 0.24 4.11
N CYS A 202 -10.92 -0.19 2.87
CA CYS A 202 -10.82 0.65 1.68
C CYS A 202 -11.87 1.78 1.63
N HIS A 203 -12.97 1.66 2.37
CA HIS A 203 -14.08 2.61 2.38
C HIS A 203 -14.07 3.53 3.62
N LEU A 204 -12.98 3.53 4.40
CA LEU A 204 -12.84 4.41 5.54
C LEU A 204 -12.56 5.85 5.08
N ASN A 205 -13.24 6.81 5.68
CA ASN A 205 -13.06 8.22 5.34
C ASN A 205 -11.83 8.79 6.06
N ASP A 206 -10.96 9.45 5.31
CA ASP A 206 -10.00 10.40 5.88
C ASP A 206 -10.69 11.76 5.95
N HIS A 207 -11.09 12.18 7.15
CA HIS A 207 -11.65 13.53 7.39
C HIS A 207 -10.68 14.67 6.98
N GLN A 208 -9.44 14.35 6.57
CA GLN A 208 -8.51 15.30 5.96
C GLN A 208 -8.87 15.69 4.52
N ASP A 209 -9.53 14.83 3.75
CA ASP A 209 -9.86 15.10 2.34
C ASP A 209 -10.99 16.15 2.22
N ASP A 210 -12.00 16.08 3.10
CA ASP A 210 -13.10 17.05 3.15
C ASP A 210 -12.62 18.47 3.51
N MET A 211 -11.58 18.58 4.34
CA MET A 211 -10.97 19.86 4.70
C MET A 211 -10.13 20.43 3.54
N ALA A 212 -9.49 19.59 2.74
CA ALA A 212 -8.77 20.03 1.54
C ALA A 212 -9.72 20.57 0.46
N GLU A 213 -10.86 19.89 0.21
CA GLU A 213 -11.87 20.35 -0.74
C GLU A 213 -12.58 21.65 -0.30
N LEU A 214 -12.83 21.83 0.99
CA LEU A 214 -13.41 23.08 1.52
C LEU A 214 -12.46 24.28 1.41
N HIS A 215 -11.15 24.04 1.41
CA HIS A 215 -10.13 25.07 1.20
C HIS A 215 -9.93 25.45 -0.27
N LEU A 216 -10.23 24.54 -1.20
CA LEU A 216 -10.25 24.79 -2.64
C LEU A 216 -11.52 25.53 -3.08
N SER A 217 -12.69 25.16 -2.57
CA SER A 217 -13.98 25.79 -2.90
C SER A 217 -14.13 27.22 -2.35
N LYS A 218 -13.43 27.60 -1.27
CA LYS A 218 -13.39 28.98 -0.75
C LYS A 218 -12.36 29.88 -1.46
N LYS A 219 -11.58 29.35 -2.39
CA LYS A 219 -10.59 30.09 -3.19
C LYS A 219 -10.98 30.29 -4.66
N MET A 220 -12.12 29.74 -5.09
CA MET A 220 -12.79 30.08 -6.35
C MET A 220 -13.90 31.10 -6.09
#